data_AF-A0A956KYG8-F1
#
_entry.id   AF-A0A956KYG8-F1
#
_cell.length_a   1.000
_cell.length_b   1.000
_cell.length_c   1.000
_cell.angle_alpha   90.00
_cell.angle_beta   90.00
_cell.angle_gamma   90.00
#
_symmetry.space_group_name_H-M   'P 1'
#
loop_
_entity.id
_entity.type
_entity.pdbx_description
1 polymer ?
#
loop_
_entity_poly.entity_id
_entity_poly.type
_entity_poly.pdbx_seq_one_letter_code
_entity_poly.pdbx_strand_id
1 'polypeptide(L)'
;MSPHLLRTQVIDALELIADREAQLRVQAQAPGIDVSLELLLQWEDGYRPDAPALGWAFDAAQQATLRAFHAIFLAVRDEVGLQPPPLARFVTTAAWRRYSDAARTA
;
A
#
# COMPACT_ATOMS: atom_id res chain seq x y z
N MET A 1 -17.46 6.91 -5.11
CA MET A 1 -16.92 5.55 -5.38
C MET A 1 -17.88 4.53 -4.80
N SER A 2 -18.19 3.45 -5.53
CA SER A 2 -19.04 2.38 -5.01
C SER A 2 -18.28 1.51 -3.98
N PRO A 3 -18.96 0.84 -3.03
CA PRO A 3 -18.31 -0.05 -2.07
C PRO A 3 -17.49 -1.16 -2.74
N HIS A 4 -17.98 -1.71 -3.85
CA HIS A 4 -17.26 -2.72 -4.63
C HIS A 4 -15.97 -2.16 -5.22
N LEU A 5 -16.00 -0.96 -5.82
CA LEU A 5 -14.81 -0.36 -6.42
C LEU A 5 -13.74 -0.05 -5.36
N LEU A 6 -14.15 0.48 -4.20
CA LEU A 6 -13.26 0.69 -3.07
C LEU A 6 -12.61 -0.62 -2.61
N ARG A 7 -13.42 -1.68 -2.48
CA ARG A 7 -12.93 -2.99 -2.06
C ARG A 7 -11.85 -3.51 -3.03
N THR A 8 -12.13 -3.48 -4.33
CA THR A 8 -11.18 -3.90 -5.36
C THR A 8 -9.89 -3.07 -5.28
N GLN A 9 -9.98 -1.74 -5.23
CA GLN A 9 -8.80 -0.88 -5.17
C GLN A 9 -7.90 -1.13 -3.96
N VAL A 10 -8.51 -1.33 -2.78
CA VAL A 10 -7.76 -1.63 -1.55
C VAL A 10 -7.08 -3.00 -1.66
N ILE A 11 -7.78 -4.02 -2.16
CA ILE A 11 -7.20 -5.37 -2.32
C ILE A 11 -6.07 -5.34 -3.36
N ASP A 12 -6.29 -4.75 -4.52
CA ASP A 12 -5.28 -4.64 -5.58
C ASP A 12 -4.02 -3.90 -5.08
N ALA A 13 -4.21 -2.85 -4.27
CA ALA A 13 -3.09 -2.15 -3.64
C ALA A 13 -2.31 -3.05 -2.67
N LEU A 14 -3.01 -3.77 -1.77
CA LEU A 14 -2.37 -4.69 -0.83
C LEU A 14 -1.61 -5.82 -1.54
N GLU A 15 -2.21 -6.41 -2.57
CA GLU A 15 -1.57 -7.45 -3.39
C GLU A 15 -0.30 -6.93 -4.05
N LEU A 16 -0.34 -5.73 -4.65
CA LEU A 16 0.84 -5.11 -5.26
C LEU A 16 1.93 -4.80 -4.21
N ILE A 17 1.55 -4.28 -3.03
CA ILE A 17 2.50 -3.97 -1.94
C ILE A 17 3.14 -5.26 -1.38
N ALA A 18 2.41 -6.37 -1.36
CA ALA A 18 2.88 -7.66 -0.87
C ALA A 18 3.80 -8.40 -1.86
N ASP A 19 3.83 -8.01 -3.14
CA ASP A 19 4.57 -8.71 -4.20
C ASP A 19 5.74 -7.90 -4.76
N ARG A 20 6.95 -8.27 -4.31
CA ARG A 20 8.22 -7.69 -4.80
C ARG A 20 8.38 -7.82 -6.31
N GLU A 21 8.05 -8.97 -6.88
CA GLU A 21 8.26 -9.23 -8.31
C GLU A 21 7.27 -8.43 -9.15
N ALA A 22 6.02 -8.31 -8.71
CA ALA A 22 5.05 -7.43 -9.34
C ALA A 22 5.52 -5.98 -9.36
N GLN A 23 6.02 -5.45 -8.23
CA GLN A 23 6.54 -4.09 -8.15
C GLN A 23 7.68 -3.85 -9.15
N LEU A 24 8.64 -4.79 -9.23
CA LEU A 24 9.76 -4.69 -10.16
C LEU A 24 9.31 -4.78 -11.63
N ARG A 25 8.28 -5.61 -11.93
CA ARG A 25 7.67 -5.65 -13.26
C ARG A 25 7.01 -4.33 -13.63
N VAL A 26 6.25 -3.71 -12.72
CA VAL A 26 5.63 -2.39 -12.92
C VAL A 26 6.71 -1.34 -13.23
N GLN A 27 7.79 -1.32 -12.46
CA GLN A 27 8.91 -0.39 -12.70
C GLN A 27 9.56 -0.58 -14.08
N ALA A 28 9.72 -1.83 -14.53
CA ALA A 28 10.26 -2.13 -15.85
C ALA A 28 9.34 -1.67 -16.99
N GLN A 29 8.03 -1.68 -16.78
CA GLN A 29 7.02 -1.25 -17.75
C GLN A 29 6.84 0.28 -17.79
N ALA A 30 7.21 0.99 -16.72
CA ALA A 30 7.08 2.43 -16.60
C ALA A 30 8.44 3.11 -16.30
N PRO A 31 9.40 3.08 -17.24
CA PRO A 31 10.68 3.75 -17.06
C PRO A 31 10.47 5.27 -16.98
N GLY A 32 10.71 5.85 -15.80
CA GLY A 32 10.51 7.29 -15.51
C GLY A 32 9.51 7.56 -14.39
N ILE A 33 8.74 6.55 -13.97
CA ILE A 33 7.90 6.63 -12.76
C ILE A 33 8.71 6.15 -11.57
N ASP A 34 8.66 6.89 -10.46
CA ASP A 34 9.16 6.42 -9.17
C ASP A 34 8.14 5.49 -8.54
N VAL A 35 8.22 4.19 -8.86
CA VAL A 35 7.28 3.19 -8.35
C VAL A 35 7.32 3.09 -6.82
N SER A 36 8.45 3.41 -6.18
CA SER A 36 8.51 3.39 -4.72
C SER A 36 7.66 4.48 -4.08
N LEU A 37 7.60 5.66 -4.69
CA LEU A 37 6.70 6.74 -4.29
C LEU A 37 5.25 6.40 -4.62
N GLU A 38 4.97 5.88 -5.81
CA GLU A 38 3.60 5.52 -6.23
C GLU A 38 2.97 4.46 -5.30
N LEU A 39 3.75 3.49 -4.81
CA LEU A 39 3.24 2.49 -3.84
C LEU A 39 2.77 3.12 -2.52
N LEU A 40 3.36 4.24 -2.12
CA LEU A 40 2.95 4.97 -0.92
C LEU A 40 1.75 5.87 -1.22
N LEU A 41 1.78 6.58 -2.36
CA LEU A 41 0.71 7.48 -2.78
C LEU A 41 -0.58 6.74 -3.10
N GLN A 42 -0.51 5.59 -3.78
CA GLN A 42 -1.69 4.80 -4.14
C GLN A 42 -2.48 4.37 -2.88
N TRP A 43 -1.78 3.97 -1.81
CA TRP A 43 -2.43 3.67 -0.54
C TRP A 43 -2.97 4.93 0.13
N GLU A 44 -2.16 5.99 0.16
CA GLU A 44 -2.58 7.28 0.73
C GLU A 44 -3.82 7.84 0.04
N ASP A 45 -3.95 7.73 -1.27
CA ASP A 45 -5.09 8.28 -2.00
C ASP A 45 -6.32 7.37 -1.92
N GLY A 46 -6.11 6.05 -1.89
CA GLY A 46 -7.17 5.05 -1.91
C GLY A 46 -7.80 4.75 -0.55
N TYR A 47 -7.05 4.90 0.56
CA TYR A 47 -7.52 4.51 1.89
C TYR A 47 -7.80 5.70 2.81
N ARG A 48 -9.03 5.76 3.32
CA ARG A 48 -9.49 6.75 4.31
C ARG A 48 -10.18 6.00 5.45
N PRO A 49 -9.54 5.83 6.63
CA PRO A 49 -10.06 5.00 7.71
C PRO A 49 -11.42 5.47 8.24
N ASP A 50 -11.68 6.78 8.18
CA ASP A 50 -12.89 7.41 8.71
C ASP A 50 -13.98 7.63 7.63
N ALA A 51 -13.75 7.18 6.38
CA ALA A 51 -14.72 7.36 5.32
C ALA A 51 -15.90 6.39 5.50
N PRO A 52 -17.17 6.85 5.41
CA PRO A 52 -18.35 5.98 5.51
C PRO A 52 -18.35 4.83 4.50
N ALA A 53 -17.77 5.06 3.31
CA ALA A 53 -17.64 4.05 2.26
C ALA A 53 -16.85 2.81 2.70
N LEU A 54 -15.92 2.95 3.64
CA LEU A 54 -15.14 1.83 4.17
C LEU A 54 -16.03 0.85 4.94
N GLY A 55 -16.97 1.38 5.73
CA GLY A 55 -17.95 0.58 6.47
C GLY A 55 -18.96 -0.16 5.59
N TRP A 56 -19.13 0.26 4.34
CA TRP A 56 -19.95 -0.44 3.36
C TRP A 56 -19.18 -1.48 2.54
N ALA A 57 -17.85 -1.36 2.46
CA ALA A 57 -16.99 -2.22 1.64
C ALA A 57 -16.33 -3.36 2.43
N PHE A 58 -16.17 -3.18 3.75
CA PHE A 58 -15.44 -4.08 4.63
C PHE A 58 -16.17 -4.30 5.94
N ASP A 59 -16.16 -5.55 6.43
CA ASP A 59 -16.69 -5.86 7.76
C ASP A 59 -15.77 -5.32 8.88
N ALA A 60 -16.22 -5.43 10.14
CA ALA A 60 -15.50 -4.88 11.28
C ALA A 60 -14.11 -5.52 11.50
N ALA A 61 -13.95 -6.81 11.19
CA ALA A 61 -12.67 -7.51 11.33
C ALA A 61 -11.69 -7.05 10.25
N GLN A 62 -12.15 -7.00 8.99
CA GLN A 62 -11.39 -6.45 7.87
C GLN A 62 -10.96 -5.00 8.14
N GLN A 63 -11.86 -4.16 8.63
CA GLN A 63 -11.52 -2.78 8.99
C GLN A 63 -10.45 -2.69 10.09
N ALA A 64 -10.48 -3.58 11.09
CA ALA A 64 -9.46 -3.62 12.13
C ALA A 64 -8.09 -4.00 11.54
N THR A 65 -8.06 -4.97 10.64
CA THR A 65 -6.86 -5.37 9.92
C THR A 65 -6.31 -4.24 9.05
N LEU A 66 -7.16 -3.57 8.27
CA LEU A 66 -6.76 -2.43 7.44
C LEU A 66 -6.22 -1.26 8.28
N ARG A 67 -6.78 -1.01 9.47
CA ARG A 67 -6.25 0.00 10.40
C ARG A 67 -4.88 -0.38 10.94
N ALA A 68 -4.65 -1.65 11.27
CA ALA A 68 -3.35 -2.14 11.72
C ALA A 68 -2.29 -1.99 10.61
N PHE A 69 -2.65 -2.35 9.38
CA PHE A 69 -1.79 -2.10 8.22
C PHE A 69 -1.53 -0.61 7.99
N HIS A 70 -2.56 0.24 8.08
CA HIS A 70 -2.43 1.69 7.91
C HIS A 70 -1.47 2.31 8.93
N ALA A 71 -1.46 1.83 10.19
CA ALA A 71 -0.49 2.29 11.18
C ALA A 71 0.97 1.96 10.78
N ILE A 72 1.21 0.79 10.19
CA ILE A 72 2.52 0.39 9.67
C ILE A 72 2.90 1.24 8.45
N PHE A 73 1.94 1.49 7.55
CA PHE A 73 2.13 2.42 6.43
C PHE A 73 2.61 3.80 6.91
N LEU A 74 1.93 4.38 7.90
CA LEU A 74 2.29 5.71 8.44
C LEU A 74 3.72 5.69 9.00
N ALA A 75 4.09 4.67 9.77
CA ALA A 75 5.44 4.54 10.31
C ALA A 75 6.51 4.40 9.20
N VAL A 76 6.22 3.63 8.15
CA VAL A 76 7.12 3.47 6.99
C VAL A 76 7.24 4.78 6.23
N ARG A 77 6.13 5.49 6.01
CA ARG A 77 6.10 6.80 5.35
C ARG A 77 6.92 7.84 6.13
N ASP A 78 6.79 7.88 7.45
CA ASP A 78 7.56 8.79 8.30
C ASP A 78 9.08 8.47 8.24
N GLU A 79 9.44 7.19 8.11
CA GLU A 79 10.84 6.76 8.00
C GLU A 79 11.48 7.09 6.64
N VAL A 80 10.76 6.87 5.55
CA VAL A 80 11.29 7.07 4.18
C VAL A 80 11.03 8.46 3.62
N GLY A 81 10.10 9.20 4.20
CA GLY A 81 9.68 10.52 3.76
C GLY A 81 8.96 10.51 2.40
N LEU A 82 8.87 11.70 1.78
CA LEU A 82 8.26 11.89 0.45
C LEU A 82 9.23 11.61 -0.71
N GLN A 83 10.43 11.13 -0.40
CA GLN A 83 11.48 10.82 -1.37
C GLN A 83 12.08 9.44 -1.05
N PRO A 84 11.28 8.36 -1.20
CA PRO A 84 11.79 7.02 -0.97
C PRO A 84 12.99 6.73 -1.89
N PRO A 85 13.89 5.82 -1.49
CA PRO A 85 14.96 5.40 -2.38
C PRO A 85 14.37 4.69 -3.60
N PRO A 86 15.07 4.69 -4.76
CA PRO A 86 14.59 3.99 -5.95
C PRO A 86 14.16 2.55 -5.65
N LEU A 87 13.12 2.05 -6.32
CA LEU A 87 12.48 0.77 -5.97
C LEU A 87 13.49 -0.37 -5.78
N ALA A 88 14.47 -0.51 -6.68
CA ALA A 88 15.50 -1.55 -6.59
C ALA A 88 16.29 -1.54 -5.26
N ARG A 89 16.48 -0.35 -4.65
CA ARG A 89 17.05 -0.19 -3.31
C ARG A 89 15.97 -0.34 -2.24
N PHE A 90 14.80 0.27 -2.41
CA PHE A 90 13.72 0.23 -1.42
C PHE A 90 13.34 -1.21 -1.03
N VAL A 91 13.20 -2.11 -2.01
CA VAL A 91 12.82 -3.52 -1.79
C VAL A 91 13.84 -4.35 -1.00
N THR A 92 15.00 -3.79 -0.69
CA THR A 92 16.03 -4.43 0.15
C THR A 92 16.04 -3.92 1.59
N THR A 93 15.26 -2.87 1.88
CA THR A 93 15.23 -2.22 3.20
C THR A 93 14.35 -2.96 4.21
N ALA A 94 14.60 -2.72 5.50
CA ALA A 94 13.74 -3.19 6.58
C ALA A 94 12.36 -2.49 6.59
N ALA A 95 12.29 -1.23 6.15
CA ALA A 95 11.04 -0.50 5.96
C ALA A 95 10.12 -1.22 4.96
N TRP A 96 10.64 -1.53 3.76
CA TRP A 96 9.88 -2.26 2.75
C TRP A 96 9.44 -3.64 3.23
N ARG A 97 10.31 -4.40 3.91
CA ARG A 97 9.95 -5.72 4.42
C ARG A 97 8.76 -5.65 5.38
N ARG A 98 8.81 -4.74 6.37
CA ARG A 98 7.69 -4.53 7.29
C ARG A 98 6.41 -4.12 6.56
N TYR A 99 6.53 -3.23 5.58
CA TYR A 99 5.38 -2.79 4.78
C TYR A 99 4.76 -3.94 3.97
N SER A 100 5.59 -4.69 3.25
CA SER A 100 5.17 -5.81 2.39
C SER A 100 4.60 -6.97 3.21
N ASP A 101 5.22 -7.31 4.33
CA ASP A 101 4.73 -8.36 5.22
C ASP A 101 3.39 -7.98 5.85
N ALA A 102 3.23 -6.72 6.27
CA ALA A 102 1.97 -6.22 6.80
C ALA A 102 0.85 -6.30 5.74
N ALA A 103 1.13 -5.89 4.50
CA ALA A 103 0.16 -5.98 3.40
C ALA A 103 -0.27 -7.43 3.11
N ARG A 104 0.66 -8.40 3.18
CA ARG A 104 0.36 -9.82 2.95
C ARG A 104 -0.59 -10.41 4.00
N THR A 105 -0.58 -9.86 5.20
CA THR A 105 -1.44 -10.29 6.30
C THR A 105 -2.69 -9.45 6.46
N ALA A 106 -2.87 -8.44 5.60
CA ALA A 106 -3.99 -7.51 5.66
C ALA A 106 -5.19 -7.97 4.83
#